data_AF-A0AAW0VY56-F1
#
_entry.id   AF-A0AAW0VY56-F1
#
_cell.length_a   1.000
_cell.length_b   1.000
_cell.length_c   1.000
_cell.angle_alpha   90.00
_cell.angle_beta   90.00
_cell.angle_gamma   90.00
#
_symmetry.space_group_name_H-M   'P 1'
#
loop_
_entity.id
_entity.type
_entity.pdbx_description
1 polymer ?
#
loop_
_entity_poly.entity_id
_entity_poly.type
_entity_poly.pdbx_seq_one_letter_code
_entity_poly.pdbx_strand_id
1 'polypeptide(L)'
;MDQLEVYKTDLGYLLQRYYESPVDSTTYPDKNIVANSLSTSIVANRYLVEAGERPESMIIHFSDIASIHILILKDAAETYSSPDVISRWWVDLNDQLAHYIDHGRRLQDDVVDWRNDMMSCDYNEGNKYDTWTVTDQVAQVVDVCTQVHNTHSCDDHCQAYQITMNREVSLFVWDYMGKSLREWEILKIKTSQMAARVTA
;
A
#
# COMPACT_ATOMS: atom_id res chain seq x y z
N MET A 1 4.59 -14.45 -21.75
CA MET A 1 4.49 -12.99 -21.60
C MET A 1 3.88 -12.76 -20.23
N ASP A 2 4.58 -12.05 -19.35
CA ASP A 2 4.18 -11.87 -17.95
C ASP A 2 2.83 -11.12 -17.89
N GLN A 3 1.83 -11.70 -17.23
CA GLN A 3 0.48 -11.11 -17.13
C GLN A 3 0.52 -9.74 -16.46
N LEU A 4 1.49 -9.51 -15.58
CA LEU A 4 1.71 -8.23 -14.91
C LEU A 4 2.14 -7.14 -15.92
N GLU A 5 3.03 -7.49 -16.86
CA GLU A 5 3.56 -6.54 -17.85
C GLU A 5 2.51 -6.18 -18.92
N VAL A 6 1.68 -7.15 -19.31
CA VAL A 6 0.52 -6.89 -20.17
C VAL A 6 -0.46 -5.96 -19.46
N TYR A 7 -0.79 -6.24 -18.20
CA TYR A 7 -1.70 -5.41 -17.42
C TYR A 7 -1.18 -3.97 -17.22
N LYS A 8 0.12 -3.79 -16.91
CA LYS A 8 0.74 -2.46 -16.81
C LYS A 8 0.58 -1.65 -18.10
N THR A 9 0.82 -2.31 -19.24
CA THR A 9 0.69 -1.69 -20.56
C THR A 9 -0.75 -1.28 -20.85
N ASP A 10 -1.70 -2.19 -20.62
CA ASP A 10 -3.13 -1.94 -20.81
C ASP A 10 -3.65 -0.82 -19.90
N LEU A 11 -3.19 -0.79 -18.64
CA LEU A 11 -3.55 0.25 -17.68
C LEU A 11 -3.09 1.64 -18.18
N GLY A 12 -1.88 1.74 -18.72
CA GLY A 12 -1.37 2.97 -19.33
C GLY A 12 -2.25 3.47 -20.48
N TYR A 13 -2.66 2.57 -21.38
CA TYR A 13 -3.57 2.92 -22.48
C TYR A 13 -4.95 3.36 -21.99
N LEU A 14 -5.51 2.66 -21.00
CA LEU A 14 -6.82 3.01 -20.44
C LEU A 14 -6.79 4.37 -19.72
N LEU A 15 -5.70 4.68 -19.02
CA LEU A 15 -5.50 5.99 -18.39
C LEU A 15 -5.44 7.12 -19.41
N GLN A 16 -4.69 6.93 -20.49
CA GLN A 16 -4.63 7.92 -21.57
C GLN A 16 -6.01 8.15 -22.18
N ARG A 17 -6.76 7.08 -22.47
CA ARG A 17 -8.13 7.19 -22.98
C ARG A 17 -9.04 7.94 -22.01
N TYR A 18 -8.94 7.66 -20.71
CA TYR A 18 -9.72 8.37 -19.69
C TYR A 18 -9.43 9.87 -19.69
N TYR A 19 -8.15 10.23 -19.77
CA TYR A 19 -7.69 11.63 -19.81
C TYR A 19 -8.20 12.38 -21.04
N GLU A 20 -8.19 11.74 -22.21
CA GLU A 20 -8.61 12.34 -23.48
C GLU A 20 -10.14 12.33 -23.69
N SER A 21 -10.89 11.62 -22.84
CA SER A 21 -12.34 11.48 -23.00
C SER A 21 -13.08 12.76 -22.56
N PRO A 22 -14.05 13.24 -23.36
CA PRO A 22 -14.88 14.38 -23.01
C PRO A 22 -15.83 14.00 -21.89
N VAL A 23 -16.29 15.02 -21.14
CA VAL A 23 -17.28 14.83 -20.07
C VAL A 23 -18.57 14.23 -20.62
N ASP A 24 -19.06 14.73 -21.75
CA ASP A 24 -20.25 14.22 -22.44
C ASP A 24 -19.94 13.99 -23.91
N SER A 25 -20.41 12.88 -24.47
CA SER A 25 -20.33 12.60 -25.90
C SER A 25 -21.49 11.71 -26.35
N THR A 26 -21.95 11.93 -27.57
CA THR A 26 -22.99 11.12 -28.23
C THR A 26 -22.45 10.25 -29.35
N THR A 27 -21.17 10.43 -29.72
CA THR A 27 -20.56 9.80 -30.91
C THR A 27 -19.40 8.88 -30.57
N TYR A 28 -18.83 8.97 -29.37
CA TYR A 28 -17.75 8.12 -28.87
C TYR A 28 -17.86 7.99 -27.35
N PRO A 29 -17.18 7.01 -26.72
CA PRO A 29 -17.24 6.84 -25.26
C PRO A 29 -16.89 8.13 -24.53
N ASP A 30 -17.78 8.55 -23.64
CA ASP A 30 -17.54 9.66 -22.74
C ASP A 30 -16.70 9.22 -21.53
N LYS A 31 -16.32 10.20 -20.71
CA LYS A 31 -15.51 9.96 -19.52
C LYS A 31 -16.20 8.98 -18.56
N ASN A 32 -17.53 8.95 -18.46
CA ASN A 32 -18.29 8.03 -17.63
C ASN A 32 -18.08 6.56 -18.06
N ILE A 33 -18.23 6.28 -19.36
CA ILE A 33 -18.04 4.93 -19.92
C ILE A 33 -16.58 4.48 -19.75
N VAL A 34 -15.63 5.38 -19.98
CA VAL A 34 -14.20 5.04 -19.86
C VAL A 34 -13.79 4.86 -18.40
N ALA A 35 -14.31 5.67 -17.45
CA ALA A 35 -14.07 5.48 -16.02
C ALA A 35 -14.53 4.09 -15.57
N ASN A 36 -15.73 3.67 -16.02
CA ASN A 36 -16.27 2.36 -15.70
C ASN A 36 -15.42 1.20 -16.25
N SER A 37 -14.94 1.34 -17.49
CA SER A 37 -14.08 0.34 -18.12
C SER A 37 -12.74 0.22 -17.37
N LEU A 38 -12.15 1.35 -17.01
CA LEU A 38 -10.89 1.41 -16.28
C LEU A 38 -11.04 0.89 -14.83
N SER A 39 -12.08 1.31 -14.12
CA SER A 39 -12.40 0.81 -12.77
C SER A 39 -12.60 -0.71 -12.77
N THR A 40 -13.38 -1.23 -13.72
CA THR A 40 -13.59 -2.68 -13.89
C THR A 40 -12.29 -3.41 -14.13
N SER A 41 -11.41 -2.89 -15.00
CA SER A 41 -10.11 -3.47 -15.27
C SER A 41 -9.25 -3.53 -14.02
N ILE A 42 -9.22 -2.46 -13.22
CA ILE A 42 -8.45 -2.43 -11.97
C ILE A 42 -8.99 -3.43 -10.96
N VAL A 43 -10.30 -3.45 -10.71
CA VAL A 43 -10.92 -4.38 -9.76
C VAL A 43 -10.70 -5.83 -10.18
N ALA A 44 -10.80 -6.12 -11.48
CA ALA A 44 -10.61 -7.47 -12.00
C ALA A 44 -9.16 -7.97 -11.91
N ASN A 45 -8.16 -7.08 -11.89
CA ASN A 45 -6.74 -7.45 -11.97
C ASN A 45 -5.93 -7.12 -10.71
N ARG A 46 -6.48 -6.38 -9.73
CA ARG A 46 -5.76 -6.05 -8.49
C ARG A 46 -5.34 -7.28 -7.68
N TYR A 47 -5.97 -8.44 -7.89
CA TYR A 47 -5.56 -9.70 -7.26
C TYR A 47 -4.11 -10.10 -7.61
N LEU A 48 -3.58 -9.66 -8.76
CA LEU A 48 -2.18 -9.89 -9.14
C LEU A 48 -1.20 -9.26 -8.14
N VAL A 49 -1.68 -8.30 -7.34
CA VAL A 49 -0.91 -7.58 -6.32
C VAL A 49 -1.39 -7.98 -4.93
N GLU A 50 -2.70 -8.05 -4.71
CA GLU A 50 -3.31 -8.33 -3.39
C GLU A 50 -3.23 -9.81 -2.96
N ALA A 51 -3.03 -10.74 -3.90
CA ALA A 51 -2.96 -12.18 -3.63
C ALA A 51 -1.60 -12.80 -4.00
N GLY A 52 -0.55 -11.98 -4.11
CA GLY A 52 0.81 -12.49 -4.33
C GLY A 52 1.27 -13.37 -3.17
N GLU A 53 2.12 -14.37 -3.45
CA GLU A 53 2.69 -15.25 -2.40
C GLU A 53 3.55 -14.48 -1.38
N ARG A 54 4.03 -13.30 -1.76
CA ARG A 54 4.83 -12.37 -0.95
C ARG A 54 4.21 -10.98 -0.98
N PRO A 55 3.10 -10.76 -0.25
CA PRO A 55 2.37 -9.50 -0.28
C PRO A 55 3.28 -8.30 0.09
N GLU A 56 4.22 -8.49 1.01
CA GLU A 56 5.20 -7.49 1.43
C GLU A 56 6.01 -6.88 0.26
N SER A 57 6.29 -7.69 -0.76
CA SER A 57 7.06 -7.28 -1.94
C SER A 57 6.27 -6.39 -2.91
N MET A 58 4.95 -6.34 -2.72
CA MET A 58 4.01 -5.68 -3.62
C MET A 58 3.47 -4.35 -3.06
N ILE A 59 3.93 -3.93 -1.87
CA ILE A 59 3.44 -2.74 -1.15
C ILE A 59 3.39 -1.46 -2.00
N ILE A 60 4.44 -1.21 -2.79
CA ILE A 60 4.52 -0.02 -3.67
C ILE A 60 3.51 -0.14 -4.82
N HIS A 61 3.45 -1.30 -5.48
CA HIS A 61 2.52 -1.54 -6.57
C HIS A 61 1.06 -1.46 -6.14
N PHE A 62 0.74 -1.94 -4.94
CA PHE A 62 -0.58 -1.78 -4.35
C PHE A 62 -0.92 -0.30 -4.16
N SER A 63 -0.02 0.47 -3.54
CA SER A 63 -0.19 1.91 -3.29
C SER A 63 -0.43 2.68 -4.60
N ASP A 64 0.33 2.37 -5.65
CA ASP A 64 0.19 3.00 -6.97
C ASP A 64 -1.17 2.69 -7.63
N ILE A 65 -1.54 1.41 -7.72
CA ILE A 65 -2.79 0.98 -8.36
C ILE A 65 -4.01 1.53 -7.61
N ALA A 66 -4.00 1.47 -6.27
CA ALA A 66 -5.07 2.00 -5.45
C ALA A 66 -5.18 3.52 -5.63
N SER A 67 -4.07 4.25 -5.61
CA SER A 67 -4.04 5.71 -5.81
C SER A 67 -4.62 6.11 -7.16
N ILE A 68 -4.21 5.42 -8.23
CA ILE A 68 -4.74 5.64 -9.58
C ILE A 68 -6.26 5.43 -9.59
N HIS A 69 -6.73 4.30 -9.06
CA HIS A 69 -8.15 3.98 -9.04
C HIS A 69 -8.96 5.04 -8.28
N ILE A 70 -8.49 5.43 -7.10
CA ILE A 70 -9.11 6.47 -6.25
C ILE A 70 -9.18 7.80 -7.00
N LEU A 71 -8.11 8.20 -7.71
CA LEU A 71 -8.09 9.43 -8.50
C LEU A 71 -9.17 9.44 -9.60
N ILE A 72 -9.32 8.34 -10.33
CA ILE A 72 -10.32 8.21 -11.40
C ILE A 72 -11.73 8.27 -10.83
N LEU A 73 -12.00 7.49 -9.78
CA LEU A 73 -13.31 7.44 -9.14
C LEU A 73 -13.67 8.81 -8.55
N LYS A 74 -12.71 9.52 -7.96
CA LYS A 74 -12.90 10.88 -7.45
C LYS A 74 -13.18 11.87 -8.57
N ASP A 75 -12.42 11.82 -9.67
CA ASP A 75 -12.63 12.71 -10.81
C ASP A 75 -14.01 12.48 -11.45
N ALA A 76 -14.42 11.23 -11.64
CA ALA A 76 -15.76 10.89 -12.13
C ALA A 76 -16.86 11.34 -11.14
N ALA A 77 -16.65 11.12 -9.84
CA ALA A 77 -17.60 11.54 -8.80
C ALA A 77 -17.77 13.05 -8.71
N GLU A 78 -16.69 13.82 -8.87
CA GLU A 78 -16.74 15.29 -8.88
C GLU A 78 -17.29 15.82 -10.20
N THR A 79 -16.94 15.22 -11.34
CA THR A 79 -17.40 15.62 -12.68
C THR A 79 -18.91 15.47 -12.84
N TYR A 80 -19.46 14.33 -12.39
CA TYR A 80 -20.87 14.00 -12.58
C TYR A 80 -21.76 14.38 -11.39
N SER A 81 -21.21 15.10 -10.41
CA SER A 81 -21.99 15.68 -9.32
C SER A 81 -22.24 17.17 -9.55
N SER A 82 -23.45 17.59 -9.24
CA SER A 82 -23.87 18.98 -9.16
C SER A 82 -24.49 19.27 -7.79
N PRO A 83 -24.80 20.53 -7.46
CA PRO A 83 -25.51 20.86 -6.21
C PRO A 83 -26.85 20.12 -6.05
N ASP A 84 -27.52 19.83 -7.16
CA ASP A 84 -28.86 19.22 -7.19
C ASP A 84 -28.84 17.70 -7.40
N VAL A 85 -27.75 17.16 -7.96
CA VAL A 85 -27.62 15.74 -8.30
C VAL A 85 -26.27 15.21 -7.82
N ILE A 86 -26.29 14.25 -6.91
CA ILE A 86 -25.08 13.58 -6.44
C ILE A 86 -24.85 12.30 -7.26
N SER A 87 -23.67 12.19 -7.85
CA SER A 87 -23.25 11.04 -8.66
C SER A 87 -23.14 9.74 -7.85
N ARG A 88 -23.54 8.62 -8.44
CA ARG A 88 -23.33 7.27 -7.89
C ARG A 88 -21.84 6.90 -7.75
N TRP A 89 -20.96 7.53 -8.51
CA TRP A 89 -19.51 7.36 -8.37
C TRP A 89 -19.00 7.67 -6.95
N TRP A 90 -19.72 8.47 -6.16
CA TRP A 90 -19.39 8.67 -4.74
C TRP A 90 -19.57 7.40 -3.90
N VAL A 91 -20.54 6.54 -4.25
CA VAL A 91 -20.76 5.23 -3.61
C VAL A 91 -19.62 4.28 -4.00
N ASP A 92 -19.29 4.19 -5.29
CA ASP A 92 -18.19 3.33 -5.75
C ASP A 92 -16.86 3.74 -5.12
N LEU A 93 -16.55 5.04 -5.11
CA LEU A 93 -15.36 5.58 -4.45
C LEU A 93 -15.34 5.25 -2.95
N ASN A 94 -16.48 5.41 -2.27
CA ASN A 94 -16.61 5.11 -0.85
C ASN A 94 -16.29 3.63 -0.55
N ASP A 95 -16.79 2.71 -1.36
CA ASP A 95 -16.63 1.28 -1.16
C ASP A 95 -15.20 0.82 -1.51
N GLN A 96 -14.62 1.35 -2.59
CA GLN A 96 -13.24 1.06 -2.94
C GLN A 96 -12.25 1.62 -1.91
N LEU A 97 -12.48 2.83 -1.37
CA LEU A 97 -11.67 3.35 -0.26
C LEU A 97 -11.75 2.46 0.98
N ALA A 98 -12.92 1.91 1.31
CA ALA A 98 -13.05 0.99 2.45
C ALA A 98 -12.17 -0.26 2.27
N HIS A 99 -12.20 -0.87 1.07
CA HIS A 99 -11.34 -1.99 0.73
C HIS A 99 -9.84 -1.63 0.80
N TYR A 100 -9.44 -0.54 0.14
CA TYR A 100 -8.01 -0.16 0.09
C TYR A 100 -7.45 0.24 1.45
N ILE A 101 -8.25 0.87 2.31
CA ILE A 101 -7.82 1.19 3.67
C ILE A 101 -7.64 -0.09 4.50
N ASP A 102 -8.60 -1.02 4.42
CA ASP A 102 -8.54 -2.27 5.17
C ASP A 102 -7.37 -3.16 4.72
N HIS A 103 -7.22 -3.38 3.42
CA HIS A 103 -6.10 -4.14 2.87
C HIS A 103 -4.77 -3.43 3.11
N GLY A 104 -4.71 -2.11 2.93
CA GLY A 104 -3.52 -1.31 3.16
C GLY A 104 -3.01 -1.44 4.58
N ARG A 105 -3.87 -1.38 5.61
CA ARG A 105 -3.46 -1.57 7.00
C ARG A 105 -2.85 -2.94 7.25
N ARG A 106 -3.51 -4.00 6.76
CA ARG A 106 -3.00 -5.38 6.89
C ARG A 106 -1.63 -5.53 6.22
N LEU A 107 -1.46 -4.94 5.04
CA LEU A 107 -0.20 -4.99 4.31
C LEU A 107 0.94 -4.22 5.02
N GLN A 108 0.65 -3.16 5.79
CA GLN A 108 1.66 -2.50 6.62
C GLN A 108 2.17 -3.41 7.73
N ASP A 109 1.25 -4.12 8.39
CA ASP A 109 1.57 -5.07 9.44
C ASP A 109 2.38 -6.24 8.87
N ASP A 110 1.97 -6.80 7.73
CA ASP A 110 2.66 -7.90 7.05
C ASP A 110 4.12 -7.53 6.68
N VAL A 111 4.38 -6.28 6.24
CA VAL A 111 5.74 -5.81 5.93
C VAL A 111 6.61 -5.70 7.18
N VAL A 112 6.03 -5.22 8.29
CA VAL A 112 6.76 -5.10 9.56
C VAL A 112 7.08 -6.47 10.13
N ASP A 113 6.12 -7.39 10.10
CA ASP A 113 6.28 -8.77 10.57
C ASP A 113 7.33 -9.51 9.73
N TRP A 114 7.19 -9.49 8.40
CA TRP A 114 8.19 -10.07 7.49
C TRP A 114 9.59 -9.55 7.79
N ARG A 115 9.74 -8.25 8.01
CA ARG A 115 11.05 -7.66 8.20
C ARG A 115 11.66 -8.01 9.56
N ASN A 116 10.84 -8.21 10.59
CA ASN A 116 11.28 -8.77 11.86
C ASN A 116 11.72 -10.24 11.70
N ASP A 117 10.99 -11.04 10.91
CA ASP A 117 11.33 -12.46 10.66
C ASP A 117 12.68 -12.64 9.92
N MET A 118 13.12 -11.63 9.16
CA MET A 118 14.37 -11.66 8.42
C MET A 118 15.60 -11.26 9.25
N MET A 119 15.40 -10.94 10.53
CA MET A 119 16.44 -10.64 11.51
C MET A 119 16.48 -11.73 12.58
N SER A 120 17.66 -12.24 12.89
CA SER A 120 17.87 -13.15 14.00
C SER A 120 18.91 -12.59 14.96
N CYS A 121 18.77 -12.95 16.24
CA CYS A 121 19.73 -12.64 17.28
C CYS A 121 20.11 -13.93 18.00
N ASP A 122 21.41 -14.20 18.05
CA ASP A 122 21.97 -15.36 18.73
C ASP A 122 22.87 -14.91 19.88
N TYR A 123 22.66 -15.49 21.06
CA TYR A 123 23.52 -15.35 22.23
C TYR A 123 24.35 -16.61 22.41
N ASN A 124 25.66 -16.44 22.57
CA ASN A 124 26.60 -17.51 22.87
C ASN A 124 27.40 -17.17 24.13
N GLU A 125 27.14 -17.93 25.19
CA GLU A 125 27.85 -17.84 26.46
C GLU A 125 29.18 -18.58 26.38
N GLY A 126 30.27 -17.91 26.77
CA GLY A 126 31.60 -18.51 26.77
C GLY A 126 32.31 -18.34 28.11
N ASN A 127 33.31 -19.19 28.37
CA ASN A 127 34.03 -19.21 29.66
C ASN A 127 34.76 -17.90 30.02
N LYS A 128 35.03 -17.04 29.04
CA LYS A 128 35.76 -15.76 29.23
C LYS A 128 35.06 -14.59 28.56
N TYR A 129 34.34 -14.85 27.47
CA TYR A 129 33.64 -13.85 26.70
C TYR A 129 32.25 -14.37 26.35
N ASP A 130 31.26 -13.49 26.45
CA ASP A 130 29.93 -13.73 25.89
C ASP A 130 29.81 -13.00 24.56
N THR A 131 29.05 -13.56 23.62
CA THR A 131 28.89 -12.99 22.28
C THR A 131 27.43 -12.90 21.90
N TRP A 132 27.03 -11.73 21.42
CA TRP A 132 25.73 -11.48 20.82
C TRP A 132 25.94 -11.25 19.33
N THR A 133 25.24 -12.01 18.49
CA THR A 133 25.33 -11.90 17.03
C THR A 133 23.96 -11.57 16.47
N VAL A 134 23.85 -10.42 15.82
CA VAL A 134 22.70 -10.07 15.00
C VAL A 134 23.00 -10.47 13.57
N THR A 135 22.08 -11.20 12.94
CA THR A 135 22.13 -11.50 11.51
C THR A 135 20.89 -10.92 10.84
N ASP A 136 21.10 -10.09 9.83
CA ASP A 136 20.05 -9.45 9.06
C ASP A 136 20.17 -9.83 7.59
N GLN A 137 19.22 -10.61 7.09
CA GLN A 137 19.26 -11.12 5.72
C GLN A 137 18.95 -10.06 4.68
N VAL A 138 18.15 -9.05 5.04
CA VAL A 138 17.72 -7.99 4.13
C VAL A 138 18.82 -6.94 3.97
N ALA A 139 19.40 -6.50 5.09
CA ALA A 139 20.51 -5.55 5.08
C ALA A 139 21.86 -6.20 4.74
N GLN A 140 21.91 -7.55 4.72
CA GLN A 140 23.14 -8.33 4.59
C GLN A 140 24.18 -7.98 5.65
N VAL A 141 23.72 -7.78 6.89
CA VAL A 141 24.54 -7.39 8.03
C VAL A 141 24.70 -8.57 8.97
N VAL A 142 25.94 -8.78 9.43
CA VAL A 142 26.23 -9.61 10.61
C VAL A 142 26.97 -8.70 11.59
N ASP A 143 26.33 -8.40 12.71
CA ASP A 143 26.86 -7.48 13.72
C ASP A 143 27.09 -8.22 15.04
N VAL A 144 28.31 -8.15 15.56
CA VAL A 144 28.78 -8.98 16.66
C VAL A 144 29.25 -8.09 17.81
N CYS A 145 28.63 -8.24 18.97
CA CYS A 145 29.09 -7.64 20.22
C CYS A 145 29.69 -8.71 21.12
N THR A 146 30.94 -8.50 21.54
CA THR A 146 31.63 -9.41 22.48
C THR A 146 31.91 -8.66 23.77
N GLN A 147 31.50 -9.25 24.89
CA GLN A 147 31.78 -8.71 26.23
C GLN A 147 32.61 -9.69 27.04
N VAL A 148 33.30 -9.20 28.07
CA VAL A 148 33.88 -10.08 29.09
C VAL A 148 32.71 -10.74 29.84
N HIS A 149 32.84 -12.02 30.15
CA HIS A 149 31.80 -12.76 30.84
C HIS A 149 31.38 -12.03 32.14
N ASN A 150 30.08 -11.86 32.35
CA ASN A 150 29.45 -11.10 33.45
C ASN A 150 29.66 -9.57 33.46
N THR A 151 30.06 -8.93 32.35
CA THR A 151 30.16 -7.45 32.29
C THR A 151 28.95 -6.74 31.69
N HIS A 152 27.98 -7.48 31.13
CA HIS A 152 26.65 -6.98 30.70
C HIS A 152 26.64 -5.78 29.73
N SER A 153 27.75 -5.49 29.05
CA SER A 153 27.91 -4.36 28.14
C SER A 153 27.29 -4.57 26.75
N CYS A 154 26.89 -5.79 26.41
CA CYS A 154 26.30 -6.19 25.14
C CYS A 154 24.87 -6.73 25.30
N ASP A 155 24.30 -6.73 26.50
CA ASP A 155 23.00 -7.36 26.79
C ASP A 155 21.84 -6.74 25.99
N ASP A 156 21.96 -5.46 25.63
CA ASP A 156 20.98 -4.72 24.83
C ASP A 156 21.31 -4.70 23.32
N HIS A 157 22.41 -5.33 22.88
CA HIS A 157 22.92 -5.25 21.50
C HIS A 157 21.83 -5.59 20.46
N CYS A 158 21.16 -6.73 20.66
CA CYS A 158 20.11 -7.16 19.75
C CYS A 158 18.87 -6.27 19.81
N GLN A 159 18.48 -5.82 21.00
CA GLN A 159 17.34 -4.93 21.16
C GLN A 159 17.61 -3.57 20.50
N ALA A 160 18.82 -3.02 20.66
CA ALA A 160 19.22 -1.76 20.04
C ALA A 160 19.18 -1.85 18.51
N TYR A 161 19.66 -2.96 17.94
CA TYR A 161 19.55 -3.21 16.51
C TYR A 161 18.08 -3.31 16.08
N GLN A 162 17.27 -4.12 16.77
CA GLN A 162 15.86 -4.30 16.44
C GLN A 162 15.08 -2.99 16.49
N ILE A 163 15.33 -2.12 17.48
CA ILE A 163 14.71 -0.79 17.58
C ILE A 163 15.06 0.07 16.36
N THR A 164 16.33 0.06 15.96
CA THR A 164 16.80 0.85 14.81
C THR A 164 16.17 0.34 13.52
N MET A 165 16.20 -0.97 13.32
CA MET A 165 15.57 -1.63 12.18
C MET A 165 14.05 -1.34 12.12
N ASN A 166 13.32 -1.52 13.22
CA ASN A 166 11.88 -1.24 13.27
C ASN A 166 11.56 0.22 12.94
N ARG A 167 12.42 1.17 13.32
CA ARG A 167 12.28 2.57 12.95
C ARG A 167 12.44 2.77 11.44
N GLU A 168 13.46 2.15 10.83
CA GLU A 168 13.69 2.25 9.38
C GLU A 168 12.53 1.65 8.58
N VAL A 169 12.01 0.50 9.02
CA VAL A 169 10.85 -0.16 8.40
C VAL A 169 9.60 0.71 8.53
N SER A 170 9.36 1.29 9.70
CA SER A 170 8.24 2.20 9.91
C SER A 170 8.31 3.42 9.00
N LEU A 171 9.52 3.97 8.78
CA LEU A 171 9.73 5.08 7.85
C LEU A 171 9.48 4.65 6.40
N PHE A 172 9.97 3.48 5.99
CA PHE A 172 9.70 2.91 4.68
C PHE A 172 8.20 2.75 4.44
N VAL A 173 7.49 2.08 5.36
CA VAL A 173 6.04 1.88 5.28
C VAL A 173 5.31 3.22 5.21
N TRP A 174 5.71 4.18 6.03
CA TRP A 174 5.12 5.52 6.03
C TRP A 174 5.29 6.23 4.69
N ASP A 175 6.50 6.20 4.12
CA ASP A 175 6.83 6.94 2.91
C ASP A 175 6.16 6.38 1.65
N TYR A 176 6.02 5.05 1.55
CA TYR A 176 5.47 4.40 0.35
C TYR A 176 3.97 4.09 0.43
N MET A 177 3.39 4.03 1.63
CA MET A 177 1.96 3.73 1.80
C MET A 177 1.28 4.58 2.87
N GLY A 178 1.91 4.79 4.02
CA GLY A 178 1.26 5.42 5.18
C GLY A 178 0.72 6.82 4.90
N LYS A 179 1.43 7.63 4.10
CA LYS A 179 0.94 8.94 3.65
C LYS A 179 -0.33 8.82 2.81
N SER A 180 -0.32 7.97 1.78
CA SER A 180 -1.47 7.73 0.90
C SER A 180 -2.66 7.20 1.71
N LEU A 181 -2.45 6.23 2.59
CA LEU A 181 -3.48 5.67 3.45
C LEU A 181 -4.16 6.75 4.29
N ARG A 182 -3.38 7.65 4.90
CA ARG A 182 -3.92 8.76 5.69
C ARG A 182 -4.78 9.71 4.84
N GLU A 183 -4.35 10.02 3.62
CA GLU A 183 -5.15 10.83 2.70
C GLU A 183 -6.44 10.12 2.29
N TRP A 184 -6.39 8.81 2.08
CA TRP A 184 -7.55 7.98 1.77
C TRP A 184 -8.55 7.94 2.92
N GLU A 185 -8.08 7.83 4.16
CA GLU A 185 -8.92 7.88 5.36
C GLU A 185 -9.62 9.25 5.50
N ILE A 186 -8.92 10.34 5.21
CA ILE A 186 -9.53 11.68 5.19
C ILE A 186 -10.58 11.78 4.08
N LEU A 187 -10.25 11.31 2.87
CA LEU A 187 -11.19 11.29 1.74
C LEU A 187 -12.41 10.40 2.02
N LYS A 188 -12.24 9.32 2.80
CA LYS A 188 -13.31 8.42 3.21
C LYS A 188 -14.42 9.16 3.97
N ILE A 189 -14.08 10.18 4.75
CA ILE A 189 -15.07 10.99 5.49
C ILE A 189 -15.99 11.72 4.50
N LYS A 190 -15.41 12.44 3.52
CA LYS A 190 -16.17 13.16 2.48
C LYS A 190 -17.02 12.19 1.66
N THR A 191 -16.43 11.09 1.20
CA THR A 191 -17.10 10.13 0.31
C THR A 191 -18.25 9.43 1.01
N SER A 192 -18.12 9.09 2.31
CA SER A 192 -19.21 8.52 3.10
C SER A 192 -20.42 9.47 3.20
N GLN A 193 -20.16 10.78 3.40
CA GLN A 193 -21.23 11.78 3.44
C GLN A 193 -21.93 11.92 2.08
N MET A 194 -21.16 11.95 0.99
CA MET A 194 -21.71 12.08 -0.36
C MET A 194 -22.49 10.83 -0.77
N ALA A 195 -21.96 9.65 -0.51
CA ALA A 195 -22.63 8.37 -0.79
C ALA A 195 -23.98 8.26 -0.07
N ALA A 196 -24.06 8.67 1.19
CA ALA A 196 -25.33 8.69 1.94
C ALA A 196 -26.40 9.60 1.30
N ARG A 197 -25.98 10.66 0.60
CA ARG A 197 -26.90 11.58 -0.11
C ARG A 197 -27.34 11.06 -1.47
N VAL A 198 -26.67 10.06 -2.03
CA VAL A 198 -27.10 9.37 -3.27
C VAL A 198 -28.27 8.42 -3.00
N THR A 199 -28.28 7.83 -1.80
CA THR A 199 -29.27 6.82 -1.38
C THR A 199 -30.50 7.40 -0.66
N ALA A 200 -30.49 8.70 -0.35
CA ALA A 200 -31.57 9.41 0.33
C ALA A 200 -32.54 10.05 -0.67
#